data_AF-A0A1W1BVE5-F1
#
_entry.id   AF-A0A1W1BVE5-F1
#
_cell.length_a   1.000
_cell.length_b   1.000
_cell.length_c   1.000
_cell.angle_alpha   90.00
_cell.angle_beta   90.00
_cell.angle_gamma   90.00
#
_symmetry.space_group_name_H-M   'P 1'
#
loop_
_entity.id
_entity.type
_entity.pdbx_description
1 polymer ?
#
loop_
_entity_poly.entity_id
_entity_poly.type
_entity_poly.pdbx_seq_one_letter_code
_entity_poly.pdbx_strand_id
1 'polypeptide(L)'
;MQLQKVDIVKNTTLQYLSHELLFLAQSGQPYRGSVYINFLSIGETFNLLDFKKYITSLRDKKYNAEDIAYEIFATITKSIETQDLGVVVDLTARGGIQQRISYGAEFSVIQKENIFQVR
;
A
#
# COMPACT_ATOMS: atom_id res chain seq x y z
N MET A 1 -12.85 4.54 -3.80
CA MET A 1 -12.67 4.79 -5.24
C MET A 1 -12.38 3.47 -5.90
N GLN A 2 -12.92 3.19 -7.09
CA GLN A 2 -12.63 1.93 -7.81
C GLN A 2 -11.44 2.16 -8.73
N LEU A 3 -10.47 1.24 -8.73
CA LEU A 3 -9.32 1.33 -9.63
C LEU A 3 -9.70 0.79 -11.01
N GLN A 4 -9.37 1.51 -12.08
CA GLN A 4 -9.63 1.01 -13.42
C GLN A 4 -8.74 -0.20 -13.73
N LYS A 5 -9.35 -1.28 -14.22
CA LYS A 5 -8.66 -2.48 -14.69
C LYS A 5 -7.87 -2.22 -15.98
N VAL A 6 -6.70 -2.85 -16.09
CA VAL A 6 -5.82 -2.87 -17.27
C VAL A 6 -5.39 -4.31 -17.55
N ASP A 7 -5.47 -4.75 -18.79
CA ASP A 7 -5.07 -6.11 -19.17
C ASP A 7 -3.55 -6.26 -19.26
N ILE A 8 -3.02 -7.38 -18.77
CA ILE A 8 -1.60 -7.71 -18.84
C ILE A 8 -1.40 -9.22 -19.04
N VAL A 9 -0.15 -9.64 -19.28
CA VAL A 9 0.19 -11.06 -19.44
C VAL A 9 -0.10 -11.82 -18.14
N LYS A 10 -0.81 -12.95 -18.24
CA LYS A 10 -1.09 -13.83 -17.10
C LYS A 10 0.19 -14.34 -16.45
N ASN A 11 0.13 -14.65 -15.16
CA ASN A 11 1.25 -15.14 -14.35
C ASN A 11 2.43 -14.15 -14.29
N THR A 12 2.16 -12.85 -14.49
CA THR A 12 3.14 -11.80 -14.27
C THR A 12 3.12 -11.40 -12.80
N THR A 13 4.26 -11.52 -12.12
CA THR A 13 4.42 -10.95 -10.78
C THR A 13 4.55 -9.45 -10.89
N LEU A 14 3.67 -8.73 -10.20
CA LEU A 14 3.68 -7.28 -10.14
C LEU A 14 4.10 -6.80 -8.76
N GLN A 15 4.95 -5.78 -8.75
CA GLN A 15 5.38 -5.09 -7.54
C GLN A 15 5.17 -3.59 -7.71
N TYR A 16 4.54 -2.99 -6.72
CA TYR A 16 4.32 -1.54 -6.68
C TYR A 16 4.85 -0.96 -5.38
N LEU A 17 5.43 0.23 -5.48
CA LEU A 17 5.96 1.02 -4.37
C LEU A 17 5.46 2.45 -4.50
N SER A 18 5.02 3.03 -3.38
CA SER A 18 4.78 4.47 -3.27
C SER A 18 5.23 4.98 -1.91
N HIS A 19 6.06 6.03 -1.92
CA HIS A 19 6.50 6.76 -0.72
C HIS A 19 5.54 7.91 -0.34
N GLU A 20 4.41 8.02 -1.04
CA GLU A 20 3.47 9.14 -0.88
C GLU A 20 2.31 8.82 0.08
N LEU A 21 2.39 7.73 0.85
CA LEU A 21 1.32 7.35 1.78
C LEU A 21 1.24 8.38 2.91
N LEU A 22 0.07 9.02 3.02
CA LEU A 22 -0.27 9.93 4.10
C LEU A 22 -1.75 9.80 4.40
N PHE A 23 -2.07 9.70 5.69
CA PHE A 23 -3.44 9.62 6.21
C PHE A 23 -3.46 10.16 7.64
N LEU A 24 -4.63 10.41 8.21
CA LEU A 24 -4.77 10.99 9.54
C LEU A 24 -4.98 9.90 10.60
N ALA A 25 -4.37 10.09 11.76
CA ALA A 25 -4.77 9.37 12.97
C ALA A 25 -6.15 9.87 13.44
N GLN A 26 -6.79 9.14 14.36
CA GLN A 26 -8.03 9.61 14.99
C GLN A 26 -7.86 10.98 15.67
N SER A 27 -6.68 11.24 16.23
CA SER A 27 -6.28 12.53 16.81
C SER A 27 -6.10 13.67 15.80
N GLY A 28 -6.16 13.39 14.49
CA GLY A 28 -5.92 14.35 13.42
C GLY A 28 -4.44 14.55 13.05
N GLN A 29 -3.50 13.95 13.79
CA GLN A 29 -2.10 13.99 13.41
C GLN A 29 -1.80 13.10 12.19
N PRO A 30 -1.02 13.54 11.21
CA PRO A 30 -0.77 12.80 9.97
C PRO A 30 0.23 11.65 10.17
N TYR A 31 -0.16 10.44 9.78
CA TYR A 31 0.77 9.34 9.52
C TYR A 31 1.39 9.53 8.14
N ARG A 32 2.67 9.19 8.03
CA ARG A 32 3.42 9.18 6.77
C ARG A 32 4.06 7.83 6.62
N GLY A 33 4.29 7.39 5.40
CA GLY A 33 4.94 6.11 5.17
C GLY A 33 5.12 5.77 3.70
N SER A 34 5.58 4.54 3.50
CA SER A 34 5.65 3.91 2.19
C SER A 34 4.72 2.71 2.14
N VAL A 35 4.09 2.48 0.99
CA VAL A 35 3.31 1.29 0.71
C VAL A 35 4.02 0.45 -0.34
N TYR A 36 4.03 -0.85 -0.12
CA TYR A 36 4.55 -1.88 -1.02
C TYR A 36 3.43 -2.87 -1.29
N ILE A 37 3.27 -3.25 -2.55
CA ILE A 37 2.26 -4.21 -2.99
C ILE A 37 2.95 -5.24 -3.85
N ASN A 38 2.59 -6.50 -3.67
CA ASN A 38 3.03 -7.60 -4.51
C ASN A 38 1.86 -8.52 -4.82
N PHE A 39 1.69 -8.93 -6.06
CA PHE A 39 0.73 -9.97 -6.42
C PHE A 39 1.10 -10.67 -7.72
N LEU A 40 0.55 -11.86 -7.92
CA LEU A 40 0.55 -12.55 -9.20
C LEU A 40 -0.71 -12.17 -9.99
N SER A 41 -0.52 -11.63 -11.18
CA SER A 41 -1.64 -11.28 -12.06
C SER A 41 -2.23 -12.52 -12.72
N ILE A 42 -3.57 -12.59 -12.75
CA ILE A 42 -4.31 -13.61 -13.52
C ILE A 42 -4.73 -13.13 -14.92
N GLY A 43 -4.12 -12.04 -15.41
CA GLY A 43 -4.40 -11.41 -16.70
C GLY A 43 -4.79 -9.94 -16.60
N GLU A 44 -4.78 -9.39 -15.39
CA GLU A 44 -5.16 -8.00 -15.12
C GLU A 44 -4.31 -7.33 -14.05
N THR A 45 -4.30 -6.01 -14.09
CA THR A 45 -3.73 -5.11 -13.10
C THR A 45 -4.60 -3.86 -12.99
N PHE A 46 -4.23 -2.94 -12.11
CA PHE A 46 -4.90 -1.65 -11.98
C PHE A 46 -4.12 -0.52 -12.66
N ASN A 47 -4.84 0.51 -13.09
CA ASN A 47 -4.27 1.72 -13.63
C ASN A 47 -3.46 2.46 -12.55
N LEU A 48 -2.17 2.71 -12.83
CA LEU A 48 -1.25 3.36 -11.89
C LEU A 48 -1.62 4.82 -11.57
N LEU A 49 -2.20 5.56 -12.52
CA LEU A 49 -2.66 6.93 -12.28
C LEU A 49 -3.82 6.94 -11.30
N ASP A 50 -4.75 6.00 -11.43
CA ASP A 50 -5.88 5.87 -10.50
C ASP A 50 -5.41 5.36 -9.13
N PHE A 51 -4.44 4.46 -9.10
CA PHE A 51 -3.82 4.06 -7.84
C PHE A 51 -3.12 5.24 -7.14
N LYS A 52 -2.42 6.10 -7.88
CA LYS A 52 -1.84 7.34 -7.32
C LYS A 52 -2.91 8.29 -6.77
N LYS A 53 -4.01 8.48 -7.50
CA LYS A 53 -5.17 9.26 -7.02
C LYS A 53 -5.75 8.65 -5.75
N TYR A 54 -5.85 7.31 -5.68
CA TYR A 54 -6.35 6.59 -4.51
C TYR A 54 -5.45 6.86 -3.30
N ILE A 55 -4.14 6.63 -3.40
CA ILE A 55 -3.20 6.91 -2.31
C ILE A 55 -3.27 8.37 -1.86
N THR A 56 -3.40 9.31 -2.80
CA THR A 56 -3.55 10.74 -2.49
C THR A 56 -4.87 11.03 -1.78
N SER A 57 -5.94 10.30 -2.08
CA SER A 57 -7.25 10.42 -1.42
C SER A 57 -7.30 9.88 -0.01
N LEU A 58 -6.24 9.21 0.48
CA LEU A 58 -6.15 8.77 1.88
C LEU A 58 -5.75 9.92 2.81
N ARG A 59 -5.28 11.04 2.27
CA ARG A 59 -4.69 12.16 3.04
C ARG A 59 -5.66 12.85 4.01
N ASP A 60 -6.94 12.88 3.66
CA ASP A 60 -8.02 13.43 4.49
C ASP A 60 -8.76 12.36 5.30
N LYS A 61 -8.40 11.08 5.14
CA LYS A 61 -9.06 9.96 5.81
C LYS A 61 -8.41 9.64 7.14
N LYS A 62 -9.24 9.16 8.07
CA LYS A 62 -8.82 8.73 9.40
C LYS A 62 -8.75 7.22 9.47
N TYR A 63 -7.59 6.68 9.79
CA TYR A 63 -7.37 5.25 10.03
C TYR A 63 -6.53 5.05 11.28
N ASN A 64 -6.71 3.91 11.94
CA ASN A 64 -5.67 3.42 12.84
C ASN A 64 -4.48 2.91 12.00
N ALA A 65 -3.28 2.94 12.58
CA ALA A 65 -2.09 2.47 11.88
C ALA A 65 -2.22 1.01 11.44
N GLU A 66 -2.88 0.18 12.25
CA GLU A 66 -3.09 -1.25 12.00
C GLU A 66 -4.04 -1.54 10.83
N ASP A 67 -4.96 -0.61 10.53
CA ASP A 67 -6.03 -0.82 9.55
C ASP A 67 -5.62 -0.42 8.12
N ILE A 68 -4.57 0.40 7.96
CA ILE A 68 -4.25 1.02 6.66
C ILE A 68 -3.83 -0.01 5.60
N ALA A 69 -3.12 -1.07 5.98
CA ALA A 69 -2.72 -2.12 5.05
C ALA A 69 -3.94 -2.91 4.54
N TYR A 70 -4.91 -3.17 5.44
CA TYR A 70 -6.17 -3.83 5.07
C TYR A 70 -7.02 -2.95 4.15
N GLU A 71 -7.12 -1.66 4.41
CA GLU A 71 -7.87 -0.73 3.54
C GLU A 71 -7.35 -0.75 2.09
N ILE A 72 -6.04 -0.72 1.91
CA ILE A 72 -5.40 -0.78 0.59
C ILE A 72 -5.64 -2.14 -0.07
N PHE A 73 -5.48 -3.23 0.69
CA PHE A 73 -5.77 -4.59 0.23
C PHE A 73 -7.22 -4.73 -0.23
N ALA A 74 -8.18 -4.28 0.58
CA ALA A 74 -9.60 -4.32 0.30
C ALA A 74 -9.98 -3.48 -0.92
N THR A 75 -9.32 -2.35 -1.14
CA THR A 75 -9.55 -1.52 -2.33
C THR A 75 -9.07 -2.20 -3.61
N ILE A 76 -7.90 -2.84 -3.58
CA ILE A 76 -7.34 -3.57 -4.74
C ILE A 76 -8.22 -4.78 -5.07
N THR A 77 -8.54 -5.62 -4.08
CA THR A 77 -9.37 -6.83 -4.28
C THR A 77 -10.80 -6.53 -4.75
N LYS A 78 -11.36 -5.36 -4.42
CA LYS A 78 -12.64 -4.90 -4.97
C LYS A 78 -12.55 -4.40 -6.41
N SER A 79 -11.36 -4.07 -6.88
CA SER A 79 -11.15 -3.44 -8.19
C SER A 79 -10.63 -4.41 -9.25
N ILE A 80 -9.80 -5.37 -8.84
CA ILE A 80 -9.19 -6.37 -9.72
C ILE A 80 -9.08 -7.73 -9.03
N GLU A 81 -9.06 -8.79 -9.83
CA GLU A 81 -8.74 -10.15 -9.42
C GLU A 81 -7.22 -10.35 -9.42
N THR A 82 -6.71 -10.89 -8.31
CA THR A 82 -5.27 -11.11 -8.08
C THR A 82 -5.06 -12.42 -7.34
N GLN A 83 -3.94 -13.09 -7.59
CA GLN A 83 -3.47 -14.20 -6.77
C GLN A 83 -2.32 -13.72 -5.86
N ASP A 84 -2.28 -14.23 -4.63
CA ASP A 84 -1.22 -13.95 -3.65
C ASP A 84 -0.95 -12.44 -3.43
N LEU A 85 -2.02 -11.65 -3.31
CA LEU A 85 -1.89 -10.23 -3.01
C LEU A 85 -1.36 -10.02 -1.59
N GLY A 86 -0.22 -9.37 -1.49
CA GLY A 86 0.35 -8.85 -0.25
C GLY A 86 0.45 -7.34 -0.30
N VAL A 87 0.16 -6.71 0.84
CA VAL A 87 0.36 -5.27 1.07
C VAL A 87 1.20 -5.08 2.33
N VAL A 88 2.28 -4.32 2.22
CA VAL A 88 3.14 -3.93 3.35
C VAL A 88 3.16 -2.40 3.42
N VAL A 89 3.02 -1.86 4.62
CA VAL A 89 3.10 -0.43 4.89
C VAL A 89 4.17 -0.18 5.95
N ASP A 90 5.15 0.65 5.60
CA ASP A 90 6.15 1.16 6.53
C ASP A 90 5.79 2.59 6.93
N LEU A 91 5.35 2.77 8.16
CA LEU A 91 5.07 4.10 8.70
C LEU A 91 6.34 4.75 9.24
N THR A 92 6.46 6.06 9.08
CA THR A 92 7.52 6.86 9.71
C THR A 92 7.39 6.83 11.22
N ALA A 93 8.51 6.89 11.93
CA ALA A 93 8.52 6.81 13.38
C ALA A 93 7.67 7.90 14.05
N ARG A 94 6.89 7.50 15.07
CA ARG A 94 6.22 8.41 16.00
C ARG A 94 6.65 8.08 17.42
N GLY A 95 7.12 9.08 18.15
CA GLY A 95 7.70 8.86 19.49
C GLY A 95 8.90 7.90 19.47
N GLY A 96 9.65 7.86 18.37
CA GLY A 96 10.78 6.94 18.18
C GLY A 96 10.41 5.51 17.78
N ILE A 97 9.12 5.17 17.70
CA ILE A 97 8.67 3.82 17.31
C ILE A 97 8.26 3.83 15.84
N GLN A 98 8.91 2.98 15.06
CA GLN A 98 8.54 2.71 13.67
C GLN A 98 7.62 1.49 13.61
N GLN A 99 6.64 1.51 12.70
CA GLN A 99 5.66 0.44 12.55
C GLN A 99 5.66 -0.08 11.11
N ARG A 100 5.80 -1.39 10.96
CA ARG A 100 5.56 -2.11 9.71
C ARG A 100 4.27 -2.91 9.86
N ILE A 101 3.27 -2.59 9.05
CA ILE A 101 1.99 -3.29 9.01
C ILE A 101 1.91 -4.09 7.71
N SER A 102 1.45 -5.33 7.77
CA SER A 102 1.32 -6.20 6.60
C SER A 102 -0.08 -6.82 6.57
N TYR A 103 -0.62 -7.04 5.37
CA TYR A 103 -1.88 -7.74 5.15
C TYR A 103 -1.84 -8.55 3.86
N GLY A 104 -2.49 -9.73 3.84
CA GLY A 104 -2.51 -10.63 2.70
C GLY A 104 -1.31 -11.59 2.66
N ALA A 105 -0.88 -11.96 1.46
CA ALA A 105 0.24 -12.86 1.25
C ALA A 105 1.57 -12.25 1.73
N GLU A 106 2.42 -13.05 2.34
CA GLU A 106 3.75 -12.62 2.77
C GLU A 106 4.68 -12.43 1.58
N PHE A 107 5.43 -11.33 1.55
CA PHE A 107 6.49 -11.11 0.57
C PHE A 107 7.62 -10.27 1.14
N SER A 108 8.82 -10.46 0.58
CA SER A 108 9.98 -9.64 0.93
C SER A 108 9.98 -8.35 0.12
N VAL A 109 9.89 -7.22 0.82
CA VAL A 109 10.08 -5.90 0.22
C VAL A 109 11.52 -5.74 -0.27
N ILE A 110 11.73 -5.69 -1.59
CA ILE A 110 13.06 -5.71 -2.23
C ILE A 110 13.82 -4.38 -2.01
N GLN A 111 13.12 -3.24 -2.01
CA GLN A 111 13.66 -1.93 -1.61
C GLN A 111 13.17 -1.57 -0.21
N LYS A 112 13.89 -2.00 0.82
CA LYS A 112 13.65 -1.48 2.17
C LYS A 112 14.16 -0.04 2.21
N GLU A 113 13.27 0.93 2.39
CA GLU A 113 13.67 2.24 2.93
C GLU A 113 14.51 1.97 4.19
N ASN A 114 15.70 2.58 4.27
CA ASN A 114 16.61 2.35 5.39
C ASN A 114 15.95 2.83 6.68
N ILE A 115 15.53 1.86 7.50
CA ILE A 115 14.93 2.01 8.84
C ILE A 115 15.90 2.75 9.79
N PHE A 116 17.20 2.81 9.45
CA PHE A 116 18.24 3.54 10.17
C PHE A 116 18.94 4.54 9.24
N GLN A 117 18.30 5.65 8.88
CA GLN A 117 19.06 6.86 8.53
C GLN A 117 19.04 7.83 9.69
N VAL A 118 20.08 7.73 10.52
CA VAL A 118 20.57 8.87 11.30
C VAL A 118 20.99 9.92 10.26
N ARG A 119 20.35 11.08 10.27
CA ARG A 119 20.93 12.30 9.70
C ARG A 119 21.59 13.08 10.83
#